data_AF-A0A183M4L4-F1
#
_entry.id   AF-A0A183M4L4-F1
#
_cell.length_a   1.000
_cell.length_b   1.000
_cell.length_c   1.000
_cell.angle_alpha   90.00
_cell.angle_beta   90.00
_cell.angle_gamma   90.00
#
_symmetry.space_group_name_H-M   'P 1'
#
loop_
_entity.id
_entity.type
_entity.pdbx_description
1 polymer ?
#
loop_
_entity_poly.entity_id
_entity_poly.type
_entity_poly.pdbx_seq_one_letter_code
_entity_poly.pdbx_strand_id
1 'polypeptide(L)'
;MAIRQIKNGKAAGPDNIPGEALNNPITVDGETLEGVESFTYLGSIIDEHGGSDTDVKARIGNARTAFLQLKNIWNSKQLSTNIK
;
A
#
# COMPACT_ATOMS: atom_id res chain seq x y z
N MET A 1 -15.40 -36.46 -22.82
CA MET A 1 -15.86 -35.37 -21.92
C MET A 1 -14.64 -34.50 -21.62
N ALA A 2 -14.60 -33.26 -22.09
CA ALA A 2 -13.39 -32.41 -22.03
C ALA A 2 -13.49 -31.43 -20.87
N ILE A 3 -12.51 -31.43 -19.96
CA ILE A 3 -12.42 -30.52 -18.82
C ILE A 3 -11.67 -29.28 -19.29
N ARG A 4 -12.36 -28.13 -19.34
CA ARG A 4 -11.78 -26.84 -19.75
C ARG A 4 -10.93 -26.29 -18.60
N GLN A 5 -9.65 -26.04 -18.86
CA GLN A 5 -8.76 -25.36 -17.93
C GLN A 5 -9.12 -23.87 -17.86
N ILE A 6 -9.38 -23.37 -16.66
CA ILE A 6 -9.70 -21.96 -16.40
C ILE A 6 -8.38 -21.22 -16.21
N LYS A 7 -7.98 -20.41 -17.20
CA LYS A 7 -6.80 -19.54 -17.10
C LYS A 7 -7.10 -18.45 -16.07
N ASN A 8 -6.26 -18.32 -15.05
CA ASN A 8 -6.34 -17.24 -14.06
C ASN A 8 -6.14 -15.88 -14.76
N GLY A 9 -7.23 -15.22 -15.13
CA GLY A 9 -7.21 -13.81 -15.51
C GLY A 9 -7.02 -12.97 -14.26
N LYS A 10 -5.97 -12.14 -14.24
CA LYS A 10 -5.77 -11.09 -13.24
C LYS A 10 -7.06 -10.27 -13.16
N ALA A 11 -7.78 -10.38 -12.05
CA ALA A 11 -9.02 -9.63 -11.85
C ALA A 11 -8.67 -8.13 -11.85
N ALA A 12 -9.19 -7.40 -12.83
CA ALA A 12 -9.23 -5.96 -12.75
C ALA A 12 -10.06 -5.58 -11.51
N GLY A 13 -9.67 -4.51 -10.83
CA GLY A 13 -10.50 -3.94 -9.76
C GLY A 13 -11.91 -3.58 -10.26
N PRO A 14 -12.82 -3.16 -9.37
CA PRO A 14 -14.21 -2.86 -9.73
C PRO A 14 -14.37 -1.84 -10.89
N ASP A 15 -13.32 -1.11 -11.22
CA ASP A 15 -13.33 -0.06 -12.24
C ASP A 15 -12.81 -0.53 -13.62
N ASN A 16 -12.45 -1.80 -13.79
CA ASN A 16 -11.97 -2.38 -15.07
C ASN A 16 -10.82 -1.62 -15.77
N ILE A 17 -10.13 -0.69 -15.10
CA ILE A 17 -9.00 0.03 -15.68
C ILE A 17 -7.81 -0.94 -15.76
N PRO A 18 -7.32 -1.28 -16.97
CA PRO A 18 -6.10 -2.06 -17.10
C PRO A 18 -4.98 -1.32 -16.36
N GLY A 19 -4.21 -2.02 -15.52
CA GLY A 19 -3.09 -1.44 -14.76
C GLY A 19 -1.93 -0.89 -15.61
N GLU A 20 -2.17 -0.64 -16.90
CA GLU A 20 -1.27 -0.09 -17.90
C GLU A 20 -1.82 1.22 -18.51
N ALA A 21 -2.98 1.72 -18.04
CA ALA A 21 -3.69 2.84 -18.67
C ALA A 21 -3.15 4.25 -18.33
N LEU A 22 -2.00 4.38 -17.65
CA LEU A 22 -1.49 5.69 -17.19
C LEU A 22 -0.07 6.01 -17.70
N ASN A 23 0.29 5.57 -18.91
CA ASN A 23 1.54 5.95 -19.58
C ASN A 23 1.34 7.03 -20.65
N ASN A 24 0.37 7.92 -20.47
CA ASN A 24 0.19 9.05 -21.38
C ASN A 24 1.16 10.18 -20.98
N PRO A 25 2.04 10.64 -21.88
CA PRO A 25 2.96 11.73 -21.57
C PRO A 25 2.18 12.99 -21.18
N ILE A 26 2.57 13.62 -20.08
CA ILE A 26 1.98 14.89 -19.64
C ILE A 26 2.79 16.01 -20.31
N THR A 27 2.12 16.86 -21.08
CA THR A 27 2.74 18.05 -21.69
C THR A 27 2.31 19.30 -20.95
N VAL A 28 3.28 20.10 -20.49
CA VAL A 28 3.07 21.41 -19.86
C VAL A 28 3.80 22.45 -20.71
N ASP A 29 3.08 23.47 -21.19
CA ASP A 29 3.64 24.55 -22.02
C ASP A 29 4.45 24.09 -23.26
N GLY A 30 4.11 22.92 -23.82
CA GLY A 30 4.79 22.33 -24.97
C GLY A 30 5.99 21.44 -24.62
N GLU A 31 6.32 21.29 -23.34
CA GLU A 31 7.35 20.39 -22.85
C GLU A 31 6.73 19.11 -22.26
N THR A 32 7.26 17.96 -22.65
CA THR A 32 6.86 16.67 -22.08
C THR A 32 7.57 16.46 -20.75
N LEU A 33 6.81 16.23 -19.68
CA LEU A 33 7.36 15.94 -18.36
C LEU A 33 7.99 14.54 -18.33
N GLU A 34 9.17 14.43 -17.74
CA GLU A 34 9.80 13.14 -17.45
C GLU A 34 9.07 12.42 -16.31
N GLY A 35 8.86 11.11 -16.48
CA GLY A 35 8.33 10.26 -15.42
C GLY A 35 9.37 10.05 -14.31
N VAL A 36 8.91 9.95 -13.07
CA VAL A 36 9.76 9.64 -11.92
C VAL A 36 9.46 8.22 -11.46
N GLU A 37 10.50 7.37 -11.36
CA GLU A 37 10.39 5.95 -10.98
C GLU A 37 9.85 5.76 -9.55
N SER A 38 10.23 6.64 -8.61
CA SER A 38 9.67 6.68 -7.26
C SER A 38 9.75 8.07 -6.62
N PHE A 39 8.79 8.40 -5.76
CA PHE A 39 8.81 9.64 -4.97
C PHE A 39 8.37 9.40 -3.52
N THR A 40 8.83 10.25 -2.61
CA THR A 40 8.42 10.18 -1.19
C THR A 40 7.25 11.13 -0.96
N TYR A 41 6.11 10.59 -0.53
CA TYR A 41 4.95 11.35 -0.11
C TYR A 41 4.54 10.96 1.30
N LEU A 42 4.50 11.93 2.22
CA LEU A 42 4.11 11.72 3.62
C LEU A 42 4.86 10.54 4.30
N GLY A 43 6.13 10.36 3.95
CA GLY A 43 7.00 9.31 4.46
C GLY A 43 6.78 7.93 3.86
N SER A 44 5.94 7.80 2.83
CA SER A 44 5.78 6.57 2.03
C SER A 44 6.46 6.74 0.69
N ILE A 45 7.18 5.71 0.25
CA ILE A 45 7.72 5.66 -1.11
C ILE A 45 6.59 5.18 -2.03
N ILE A 46 6.28 5.96 -3.04
CA ILE A 46 5.33 5.62 -4.09
C ILE A 46 6.15 5.37 -5.35
N ASP A 47 6.10 4.15 -5.87
CA ASP A 47 6.73 3.76 -7.13
C ASP A 47 5.73 3.83 -8.30
N GLU A 48 6.23 3.64 -9.52
CA GLU A 48 5.43 3.56 -10.75
C GLU A 48 4.34 2.46 -10.73
N HIS A 49 4.49 1.45 -9.88
CA HIS A 49 3.52 0.37 -9.71
C HIS A 49 2.44 0.70 -8.66
N GLY A 50 2.44 1.91 -8.09
CA GLY A 50 1.52 2.34 -7.04
C GLY A 50 1.75 1.63 -5.71
N GLY A 51 2.93 1.02 -5.53
CA GLY A 51 3.22 0.03 -4.52
C GLY A 51 3.53 0.61 -3.13
N SER A 52 2.52 1.16 -2.44
CA SER A 52 2.63 1.42 -0.99
C SER A 52 2.65 0.14 -0.13
N ASP A 53 2.37 -1.03 -0.72
CA ASP A 53 2.20 -2.31 -0.01
C ASP A 53 3.42 -2.67 0.85
N THR A 54 4.63 -2.46 0.33
CA THR A 54 5.87 -2.74 1.08
C THR A 54 6.01 -1.84 2.31
N ASP A 55 5.76 -0.54 2.17
CA ASP A 55 5.81 0.42 3.28
C ASP A 55 4.69 0.17 4.29
N VAL A 56 3.46 -0.07 3.82
CA VAL A 56 2.31 -0.41 4.68
C VAL A 56 2.59 -1.68 5.49
N LYS A 57 3.13 -2.73 4.85
CA LYS A 57 3.51 -3.98 5.51
C LYS A 57 4.61 -3.78 6.54
N ALA A 58 5.60 -2.93 6.25
CA ALA A 58 6.65 -2.56 7.19
C ALA A 58 6.08 -1.80 8.41
N ARG A 59 5.20 -0.81 8.19
CA ARG A 59 4.55 -0.04 9.25
C ARG A 59 3.67 -0.91 10.15
N ILE A 60 2.90 -1.84 9.57
CA ILE A 60 2.12 -2.83 10.32
C ILE A 60 3.04 -3.72 11.16
N GLY A 61 4.17 -4.17 10.62
CA GLY A 61 5.17 -4.94 11.35
C GLY A 61 5.70 -4.19 12.57
N ASN A 62 6.08 -2.92 12.39
CA ASN A 62 6.58 -2.06 13.47
C ASN A 62 5.52 -1.83 14.56
N ALA A 63 4.28 -1.54 14.17
CA ALA A 63 3.18 -1.34 15.11
C ALA A 63 2.89 -2.61 15.93
N ARG A 64 2.92 -3.80 15.30
CA ARG A 64 2.76 -5.09 15.99
C ARG A 64 3.87 -5.30 17.03
N THR A 65 5.12 -5.04 16.66
CA THR A 65 6.26 -5.16 17.58
C THR A 65 6.12 -4.23 18.78
N ALA A 66 5.79 -2.96 18.54
CA ALA A 66 5.57 -1.98 19.62
C ALA A 66 4.42 -2.43 20.54
N PHE A 67 3.29 -2.88 19.98
CA PHE A 67 2.16 -3.35 20.78
C PHE A 67 2.52 -4.56 21.65
N LEU A 68 3.32 -5.50 21.13
CA LEU A 68 3.84 -6.63 21.90
C LEU A 68 4.76 -6.18 23.03
N GLN A 69 5.61 -5.17 22.82
CA GLN A 69 6.48 -4.61 23.86
C GLN A 69 5.67 -3.95 24.98
N LEU A 70 4.55 -3.29 24.64
CA LEU A 70 3.65 -2.69 25.63
C LEU A 70 2.86 -3.71 26.47
N LYS A 71 2.97 -5.02 26.21
CA LYS A 71 2.27 -6.08 26.97
C LYS A 71 2.41 -5.94 28.48
N ASN A 72 3.59 -5.56 28.98
CA ASN A 72 3.82 -5.41 30.42
C ASN A 72 3.07 -4.21 31.01
N ILE A 73 2.91 -3.14 30.22
CA ILE A 73 2.14 -1.94 30.61
C ILE A 73 0.66 -2.28 30.69
N TRP A 74 0.13 -2.98 29.68
CA TRP A 74 -1.27 -3.41 29.66
C TRP A 74 -1.64 -4.37 30.81
N ASN A 75 -0.69 -5.19 31.27
CA ASN A 75 -0.90 -6.13 32.39
C ASN A 75 -0.67 -5.49 33.78
N SER A 76 -0.28 -4.22 33.84
CA SER A 76 0.02 -3.56 35.10
C SER A 76 -1.24 -3.27 35.91
N LYS A 77 -1.31 -3.78 37.14
CA LYS A 77 -2.42 -3.55 38.08
C LYS A 77 -2.50 -2.10 38.59
N GLN A 78 -1.45 -1.31 38.41
CA GLN A 78 -1.40 0.10 38.80
C GLN A 78 -2.02 1.02 37.72
N LEU A 79 -2.23 0.52 36.51
CA LEU A 79 -2.75 1.31 35.41
C LEU A 79 -4.28 1.34 35.49
N SER A 80 -4.84 2.46 35.99
CA SER A 80 -6.28 2.69 35.95
C SER A 80 -6.69 3.26 34.58
N THR A 81 -7.61 2.62 33.87
CA THR A 81 -8.24 3.20 32.68
C THR A 81 -9.38 4.12 33.12
N ASN A 82 -9.10 5.41 33.30
CA ASN A 82 -10.16 6.42 33.47
C ASN A 82 -10.86 6.64 32.12
N ILE A 83 -11.79 5.75 31.79
CA ILE A 83 -12.72 5.92 30.68
C ILE A 83 -13.96 6.61 31.26
N LYS A 84 -14.28 7.79 30.74
CA LYS A 84 -15.43 8.61 31.17
C LYS A 84 -16.67 8.29 30.33
#